data_AF-A0AAW2T9A3-F1
#
_entry.id   AF-A0AAW2T9A3-F1
#
_cell.length_a   1.000
_cell.length_b   1.000
_cell.length_c   1.000
_cell.angle_alpha   90.00
_cell.angle_beta   90.00
_cell.angle_gamma   90.00
#
_symmetry.space_group_name_H-M   'P 1'
#
loop_
_entity.id
_entity.type
_entity.pdbx_description
1 polymer ?
#
loop_
_entity_poly.entity_id
_entity_poly.type
_entity_poly.pdbx_seq_one_letter_code
_entity_poly.pdbx_strand_id
1 'polypeptide(L)'
;MRRAGMSMKLCRMFMATLDGRELVNLHDNLSVESLQFESEIHENYSTFIETLVEQFAAASYGDILFGRQVAIYLHRSVEASVRLSAWNALSNACALELLPPLAKCCTQAKGYLEPIEDDERILDAYVKSWVSGALKAKRSSMAFSLVLHHLSSFIFSNVAGICSHCAVNLQNLCYVTTLANSTTRQANVCICAATCGQGMLVKLICYEKPNMSLQTWSQVEKRLQQLKEICEGYVSAVKKLESCITTTYLDSNSRNL
;
A
#
# COMPACT_ATOMS: atom_id res chain seq x y z
N MET A 1 0.37 26.53 23.87
CA MET A 1 0.55 27.00 22.47
C MET A 1 0.62 25.87 21.43
N ARG A 2 1.19 24.68 21.70
CA ARG A 2 1.34 23.61 20.69
C ARG A 2 0.04 22.98 20.15
N ARG A 3 -0.97 22.74 21.01
CA ARG A 3 -2.26 22.15 20.59
C ARG A 3 -3.04 22.94 19.53
N ALA A 4 -2.91 24.28 19.53
CA ALA A 4 -3.56 25.13 18.53
C ALA A 4 -2.90 24.97 17.13
N GLY A 5 -1.60 24.68 17.07
CA GLY A 5 -0.87 24.42 15.82
C GLY A 5 -1.36 23.14 15.14
N MET A 6 -1.37 22.02 15.87
CA MET A 6 -1.87 20.73 15.35
C MET A 6 -3.33 20.81 14.89
N SER A 7 -4.20 21.47 15.67
CA SER A 7 -5.60 21.66 15.30
C SER A 7 -5.76 22.42 13.98
N MET A 8 -4.96 23.46 13.75
CA MET A 8 -4.96 24.22 12.49
C MET A 8 -4.38 23.43 11.31
N LYS A 9 -3.38 22.56 11.53
CA LYS A 9 -2.81 21.68 10.48
C LYS A 9 -3.82 20.61 10.07
N LEU A 10 -4.44 19.95 11.05
CA LEU A 10 -5.47 18.94 10.82
C LEU A 10 -6.69 19.57 10.14
N CYS A 11 -7.13 20.74 10.60
CA CYS A 11 -8.20 21.50 9.97
C CYS A 11 -7.87 21.87 8.52
N ARG A 12 -6.64 22.32 8.21
CA ARG A 12 -6.22 22.56 6.82
C ARG A 12 -6.27 21.30 5.95
N MET A 13 -5.84 20.15 6.48
CA MET A 13 -5.91 18.87 5.77
C MET A 13 -7.38 18.47 5.48
N PHE A 14 -8.29 18.70 6.41
CA PHE A 14 -9.73 18.47 6.20
C PHE A 14 -10.39 19.50 5.27
N MET A 15 -10.10 20.80 5.43
CA MET A 15 -10.70 21.89 4.65
C MET A 15 -10.22 21.88 3.20
N ALA A 16 -8.94 21.58 2.93
CA ALA A 16 -8.44 21.35 1.56
C ALA A 16 -9.17 20.22 0.82
N THR A 17 -9.85 19.34 1.56
CA THR A 17 -10.64 18.24 0.99
C THR A 17 -12.09 18.66 0.71
N LEU A 18 -12.64 19.62 1.45
CA LEU A 18 -14.05 20.04 1.29
C LEU A 18 -14.26 21.00 0.12
N ASP A 19 -13.29 21.85 -0.22
CA ASP A 19 -13.54 22.94 -1.18
C ASP A 19 -13.33 22.58 -2.66
N GLY A 20 -12.60 21.51 -3.01
CA GLY A 20 -12.42 21.07 -4.40
C GLY A 20 -11.87 22.12 -5.40
N ARG A 21 -11.59 23.35 -4.94
CA ARG A 21 -11.22 24.54 -5.70
C ARG A 21 -10.21 25.35 -4.89
N GLU A 22 -8.96 24.89 -4.90
CA GLU A 22 -7.75 25.73 -4.82
C GLU A 22 -6.51 24.83 -4.96
N LEU A 23 -6.28 24.28 -6.16
CA LEU A 23 -5.07 23.49 -6.45
C LEU A 23 -4.42 23.88 -7.77
N VAL A 24 -4.31 25.18 -8.03
CA VAL A 24 -3.48 25.67 -9.16
C VAL A 24 -2.28 26.50 -8.69
N ASN A 25 -2.25 27.04 -7.45
CA ASN A 25 -1.24 28.02 -7.05
C ASN A 25 -0.45 27.72 -5.76
N LEU A 26 -0.46 26.47 -5.26
CA LEU A 26 0.42 26.06 -4.14
C LEU A 26 1.51 25.07 -4.60
N HIS A 27 1.89 25.12 -5.88
CA HIS A 27 2.61 24.00 -6.52
C HIS A 27 4.09 23.87 -6.11
N ASP A 28 4.80 24.91 -5.66
CA ASP A 28 6.28 24.81 -5.72
C ASP A 28 7.07 24.85 -4.41
N ASN A 29 6.50 24.94 -3.20
CA ASN A 29 7.35 25.09 -1.99
C ASN A 29 6.82 24.59 -0.63
N LEU A 30 5.75 23.80 -0.56
CA LEU A 30 5.34 23.23 0.73
C LEU A 30 5.94 21.84 0.89
N SER A 31 7.08 21.78 1.58
CA SER A 31 7.39 20.65 2.44
C SER A 31 6.09 20.27 3.15
N VAL A 32 5.53 19.09 2.86
CA VAL A 32 4.31 18.62 3.53
C VAL A 32 4.63 18.62 5.01
N GLU A 33 4.15 19.63 5.73
CA GLU A 33 4.52 19.83 7.12
C GLU A 33 4.02 18.61 7.88
N SER A 34 4.96 17.82 8.41
CA SER A 34 4.61 16.57 9.04
C SER A 34 3.77 16.82 10.29
N LEU A 35 2.69 16.07 10.45
CA LEU A 35 1.89 16.00 11.64
C LEU A 35 2.63 15.12 12.66
N GLN A 36 3.25 15.80 13.63
CA GLN A 36 4.06 15.20 14.68
C GLN A 36 3.17 14.93 15.91
N PHE A 37 2.40 13.85 15.91
CA PHE A 37 1.46 13.53 16.99
C PHE A 37 2.17 13.19 18.29
N GLU A 38 3.29 12.47 18.24
CA GLU A 38 4.06 12.07 19.42
C GLU A 38 4.60 13.30 20.16
N SER A 39 5.10 14.31 19.43
CA SER A 39 5.70 15.50 20.04
C SER A 39 4.74 16.68 20.25
N GLU A 40 3.67 16.82 19.44
CA GLU A 40 2.69 17.90 19.56
C GLU A 40 1.44 17.51 20.38
N ILE A 41 1.10 16.21 20.47
CA ILE A 41 -0.06 15.72 21.24
C ILE A 41 0.38 14.92 22.47
N HIS A 42 1.04 13.78 22.29
CA HIS A 42 1.43 12.88 23.39
C HIS A 42 2.45 11.83 22.95
N GLU A 43 3.51 11.59 23.73
CA GLU A 43 4.60 10.64 23.37
C GLU A 43 4.11 9.22 23.05
N ASN A 44 3.11 8.72 23.78
CA ASN A 44 2.52 7.40 23.56
C ASN A 44 1.31 7.42 22.60
N TYR A 45 1.31 8.30 21.60
CA TYR A 45 0.18 8.41 20.67
C TYR A 45 -0.10 7.09 19.92
N SER A 46 0.94 6.30 19.67
CA SER A 46 0.85 4.99 19.04
C SER A 46 -0.07 4.01 19.78
N THR A 47 -0.09 4.01 21.12
CA THR A 47 -1.01 3.17 21.90
C THR A 47 -2.47 3.61 21.72
N PHE A 48 -2.72 4.92 21.62
CA PHE A 48 -4.06 5.42 21.31
C PHE A 48 -4.53 4.93 19.93
N ILE A 49 -3.64 4.90 18.94
CA ILE A 49 -3.95 4.40 17.60
C ILE A 49 -4.29 2.91 17.62
N GLU A 50 -3.54 2.10 18.36
CA GLU A 50 -3.83 0.67 18.54
C GLU A 50 -5.25 0.47 19.10
N THR A 51 -5.60 1.15 20.19
CA THR A 51 -6.94 1.10 20.77
C THR A 51 -8.02 1.60 19.79
N LEU A 52 -7.74 2.67 19.04
CA LEU A 52 -8.68 3.20 18.04
C LEU A 52 -8.98 2.18 16.94
N VAL A 53 -7.94 1.49 16.44
CA VAL A 53 -8.07 0.45 15.43
C VAL A 53 -8.79 -0.77 15.96
N GLU A 54 -8.54 -1.17 17.21
CA GLU A 54 -9.28 -2.26 17.86
C GLU A 54 -10.77 -1.93 17.95
N GLN A 55 -11.14 -0.71 18.34
CA GLN A 55 -12.55 -0.28 18.36
C GLN A 55 -13.16 -0.25 16.96
N PHE A 56 -12.41 0.20 15.96
CA PHE A 56 -12.84 0.15 14.57
C PHE A 56 -13.13 -1.30 14.11
N ALA A 57 -12.23 -2.23 14.39
CA ALA A 57 -12.37 -3.62 13.96
C ALA A 57 -13.44 -4.38 14.75
N ALA A 58 -13.46 -4.24 16.08
CA ALA A 58 -14.28 -5.05 16.97
C ALA A 58 -15.68 -4.47 17.20
N ALA A 59 -15.80 -3.15 17.39
CA ALA A 59 -17.06 -2.51 17.78
C ALA A 59 -17.82 -1.92 16.59
N SER A 60 -17.11 -1.31 15.62
CA SER A 60 -17.76 -0.68 14.45
C SER A 60 -17.96 -1.64 13.27
N TYR A 61 -17.29 -2.80 13.31
CA TYR A 61 -17.28 -3.80 12.25
C TYR A 61 -16.91 -3.22 10.86
N GLY A 62 -16.03 -2.22 10.83
CA GLY A 62 -15.61 -1.57 9.59
C GLY A 62 -16.54 -0.48 9.08
N ASP A 63 -17.24 0.25 9.97
CA ASP A 63 -18.08 1.39 9.56
C ASP A 63 -17.28 2.39 8.69
N ILE A 64 -17.88 2.89 7.61
CA ILE A 64 -17.18 3.72 6.63
C ILE A 64 -16.77 5.07 7.23
N LEU A 65 -17.59 5.68 8.10
CA LEU A 65 -17.27 6.97 8.71
C LEU A 65 -16.16 6.82 9.76
N PHE A 66 -16.18 5.75 10.54
CA PHE A 66 -15.07 5.43 11.44
C PHE A 66 -13.81 5.07 10.63
N GLY A 67 -13.93 4.25 9.59
CA GLY A 67 -12.83 3.86 8.72
C GLY A 67 -12.15 5.06 8.05
N ARG A 68 -12.90 6.12 7.73
CA ARG A 68 -12.36 7.42 7.28
C ARG A 68 -11.47 8.09 8.35
N GLN A 69 -11.88 8.03 9.61
CA GLN A 69 -11.11 8.59 10.71
C GLN A 69 -9.81 7.80 10.97
N VAL A 70 -9.87 6.47 10.88
CA VAL A 70 -8.69 5.60 10.99
C VAL A 70 -7.75 5.82 9.80
N ALA A 71 -8.30 5.94 8.59
CA ALA A 71 -7.54 6.15 7.36
C ALA A 71 -6.61 7.38 7.42
N ILE A 72 -6.96 8.43 8.16
CA ILE A 72 -6.15 9.65 8.28
C ILE A 72 -4.75 9.35 8.79
N TYR A 73 -4.59 8.38 9.68
CA TYR A 73 -3.29 8.02 10.24
C TYR A 73 -2.38 7.29 9.25
N LEU A 74 -2.85 6.99 8.04
CA LEU A 74 -2.06 6.45 6.94
C LEU A 74 -1.67 7.52 5.90
N HIS A 75 -2.06 8.77 6.10
CA HIS A 75 -1.74 9.87 5.20
C HIS A 75 -0.24 10.24 5.27
N ARG A 76 0.38 10.64 4.16
CA ARG A 76 1.84 10.89 4.08
C ARG A 76 2.31 12.08 4.92
N SER A 77 1.42 13.00 5.29
CA SER A 77 1.77 14.05 6.24
C SER A 77 1.93 13.53 7.68
N VAL A 78 1.33 12.40 8.04
CA VAL A 78 1.47 11.83 9.40
C VAL A 78 2.87 11.28 9.59
N GLU A 79 3.48 11.51 10.75
CA GLU A 79 4.81 10.98 11.06
C GLU A 79 4.90 9.45 10.92
N ALA A 80 6.09 8.96 10.54
CA ALA A 80 6.27 7.56 10.13
C ALA A 80 5.99 6.54 11.25
N SER A 81 6.35 6.84 12.51
CA SER A 81 6.09 5.96 13.64
C SER A 81 4.59 5.70 13.81
N VAL A 82 3.77 6.75 13.75
CA VAL A 82 2.31 6.66 13.86
C VAL A 82 1.71 5.92 12.68
N ARG A 83 2.18 6.17 11.45
CA ARG A 83 1.73 5.41 10.27
C ARG A 83 2.04 3.92 10.40
N LEU A 84 3.24 3.59 10.87
CA LEU A 84 3.68 2.21 11.09
C LEU A 84 2.82 1.52 12.15
N SER A 85 2.58 2.18 13.29
CA SER A 85 1.71 1.64 14.35
C SER A 85 0.27 1.45 13.88
N ALA A 86 -0.29 2.42 13.14
CA ALA A 86 -1.62 2.29 12.54
C ALA A 86 -1.68 1.07 11.60
N TRP A 87 -0.69 0.92 10.71
CA TRP A 87 -0.63 -0.20 9.77
C TRP A 87 -0.53 -1.55 10.50
N ASN A 88 0.35 -1.66 11.48
CA ASN A 88 0.54 -2.89 12.25
C ASN A 88 -0.73 -3.26 13.04
N ALA A 89 -1.36 -2.28 13.70
CA ALA A 89 -2.62 -2.50 14.40
C ALA A 89 -3.71 -3.00 13.43
N LEU A 90 -3.84 -2.38 12.26
CA LEU A 90 -4.80 -2.79 11.23
C LEU A 90 -4.52 -4.20 10.70
N SER A 91 -3.25 -4.53 10.49
CA SER A 91 -2.82 -5.84 10.02
C SER A 91 -3.12 -6.92 11.06
N ASN A 92 -2.77 -6.67 12.32
CA ASN A 92 -2.98 -7.60 13.44
C ASN A 92 -4.48 -7.85 13.69
N ALA A 93 -5.30 -6.80 13.57
CA ALA A 93 -6.75 -6.90 13.69
C ALA A 93 -7.46 -7.45 12.44
N CYS A 94 -6.72 -7.85 11.39
CA CYS A 94 -7.26 -8.25 10.08
C CYS A 94 -8.22 -7.21 9.46
N ALA A 95 -7.99 -5.92 9.73
CA ALA A 95 -8.90 -4.81 9.43
C ALA A 95 -8.49 -3.96 8.21
N LEU A 96 -7.36 -4.26 7.57
CA LEU A 96 -6.88 -3.57 6.35
C LEU A 96 -7.92 -3.57 5.21
N GLU A 97 -8.70 -4.64 5.14
CA GLU A 97 -9.78 -4.83 4.16
C GLU A 97 -11.07 -4.06 4.48
N LEU A 98 -11.22 -3.58 5.71
CA LEU A 98 -12.39 -2.84 6.19
C LEU A 98 -12.28 -1.34 5.93
N LEU A 99 -11.06 -0.86 5.64
CA LEU A 99 -10.86 0.55 5.34
C LEU A 99 -11.59 0.97 4.06
N PRO A 100 -12.08 2.23 4.02
CA PRO A 100 -12.76 2.74 2.84
C PRO A 100 -11.82 2.76 1.62
N PRO A 101 -12.38 2.71 0.39
CA PRO A 101 -11.62 3.04 -0.82
C PRO A 101 -11.05 4.46 -0.74
N LEU A 102 -9.92 4.72 -1.41
CA LEU A 102 -9.29 6.05 -1.43
C LEU A 102 -10.26 7.19 -1.81
N ALA A 103 -11.15 6.93 -2.77
CA ALA A 103 -12.16 7.91 -3.21
C ALA A 103 -13.19 8.28 -2.12
N LYS A 104 -13.27 7.49 -1.05
CA LYS A 104 -14.14 7.73 0.10
C LYS A 104 -13.36 8.16 1.34
N CYS A 105 -12.05 8.38 1.26
CA CYS A 105 -11.26 8.87 2.38
C CYS A 105 -11.47 10.38 2.61
N CYS A 106 -11.07 10.86 3.79
CA CYS A 106 -11.22 12.27 4.18
C CYS A 106 -10.27 13.23 3.47
N THR A 107 -9.29 12.73 2.71
CA THR A 107 -8.33 13.55 1.96
C THR A 107 -8.20 13.04 0.53
N GLN A 108 -7.64 13.86 -0.36
CA GLN A 108 -7.40 13.45 -1.74
C GLN A 108 -6.45 12.25 -1.79
N ALA A 109 -6.67 11.34 -2.75
CA ALA A 109 -5.84 10.16 -2.94
C ALA A 109 -4.34 10.48 -3.00
N LYS A 110 -3.97 11.62 -3.61
CA LYS A 110 -2.59 12.09 -3.68
C LYS A 110 -1.91 12.19 -2.31
N GLY A 111 -2.62 12.60 -1.27
CA GLY A 111 -2.04 12.74 0.07
C GLY A 111 -1.69 11.42 0.76
N TYR A 112 -2.27 10.32 0.30
CA TYR A 112 -1.93 8.95 0.74
C TYR A 112 -0.83 8.32 -0.11
N LEU A 113 -0.75 8.72 -1.37
CA LEU A 113 0.12 8.09 -2.37
C LEU A 113 1.44 8.85 -2.56
N GLU A 114 1.45 10.17 -2.36
CA GLU A 114 2.62 11.02 -2.60
C GLU A 114 3.02 11.82 -1.34
N PRO A 115 4.32 11.95 -1.06
CA PRO A 115 5.45 11.31 -1.76
C PRO A 115 5.45 9.79 -1.56
N ILE A 116 6.19 9.05 -2.40
CA ILE A 116 6.41 7.60 -2.24
C ILE A 116 6.92 7.29 -0.83
N GLU A 117 6.48 6.16 -0.26
CA GLU A 117 6.97 5.68 1.03
C GLU A 117 8.46 5.32 0.95
N ASP A 118 9.21 5.94 1.85
CA ASP A 118 10.66 5.88 1.98
C ASP A 118 11.10 5.26 3.31
N ASP A 119 10.17 5.07 4.27
CA ASP A 119 10.46 4.35 5.50
C ASP A 119 10.45 2.83 5.26
N GLU A 120 11.64 2.22 5.30
CA GLU A 120 11.85 0.78 5.10
C GLU A 120 10.99 -0.09 6.04
N ARG A 121 10.72 0.37 7.26
CA ARG A 121 9.92 -0.40 8.24
C ARG A 121 8.46 -0.47 7.82
N ILE A 122 7.94 0.58 7.18
CA ILE A 122 6.58 0.61 6.64
C ILE A 122 6.50 -0.27 5.39
N LEU A 123 7.51 -0.20 4.51
CA LEU A 123 7.59 -1.06 3.32
C LEU A 123 7.66 -2.54 3.71
N ASP A 124 8.46 -2.89 4.72
CA ASP A 124 8.52 -4.23 5.29
C ASP A 124 7.16 -4.66 5.89
N ALA A 125 6.49 -3.78 6.63
CA ALA A 125 5.16 -4.05 7.15
C ALA A 125 4.11 -4.30 6.04
N TYR A 126 4.20 -3.58 4.92
CA TYR A 126 3.36 -3.80 3.74
C TYR A 126 3.57 -5.21 3.14
N VAL A 127 4.83 -5.61 2.97
CA VAL A 127 5.18 -6.95 2.48
C VAL A 127 4.73 -8.03 3.46
N LYS A 128 4.92 -7.84 4.78
CA LYS A 128 4.46 -8.77 5.81
C LYS A 128 2.95 -8.96 5.81
N SER A 129 2.17 -7.89 5.72
CA SER A 129 0.70 -7.96 5.63
C SER A 129 0.23 -8.68 4.36
N TRP A 130 0.95 -8.53 3.25
CA TRP A 130 0.68 -9.29 2.03
C TRP A 130 1.02 -10.77 2.23
N VAL A 131 2.25 -11.10 2.61
CA VAL A 131 2.74 -12.49 2.75
C VAL A 131 1.90 -13.29 3.75
N SER A 132 1.49 -12.67 4.86
CA SER A 132 0.62 -13.29 5.87
C SER A 132 -0.83 -13.48 5.42
N GLY A 133 -1.26 -12.82 4.33
CA GLY A 133 -2.65 -12.82 3.88
C GLY A 133 -3.58 -11.88 4.65
N ALA A 134 -3.04 -11.05 5.56
CA ALA A 134 -3.79 -9.98 6.24
C ALA A 134 -4.29 -8.92 5.24
N LEU A 135 -3.58 -8.75 4.12
CA LEU A 135 -3.98 -7.97 2.97
C LEU A 135 -4.43 -8.91 1.82
N LYS A 136 -5.61 -8.68 1.25
CA LYS A 136 -6.13 -9.48 0.13
C LYS A 136 -6.43 -8.65 -1.11
N ALA A 137 -6.18 -9.26 -2.28
CA ALA A 137 -6.30 -8.67 -3.62
C ALA A 137 -7.72 -8.29 -4.08
N LYS A 138 -8.74 -8.79 -3.38
CA LYS A 138 -10.14 -8.82 -3.86
C LYS A 138 -10.96 -7.61 -3.41
N ARG A 139 -10.48 -6.83 -2.43
CA ARG A 139 -11.22 -5.68 -1.88
C ARG A 139 -10.59 -4.36 -2.31
N SER A 140 -11.44 -3.41 -2.73
CA SER A 140 -11.07 -2.05 -3.14
C SER A 140 -10.73 -1.13 -1.97
N SER A 141 -10.11 -1.66 -0.90
CA SER A 141 -9.73 -0.85 0.26
C SER A 141 -8.54 0.05 -0.06
N MET A 142 -8.43 1.20 0.62
CA MET A 142 -7.28 2.07 0.45
C MET A 142 -5.95 1.38 0.80
N ALA A 143 -5.94 0.44 1.75
CA ALA A 143 -4.74 -0.30 2.12
C ALA A 143 -4.16 -1.08 0.92
N PHE A 144 -5.03 -1.66 0.11
CA PHE A 144 -4.62 -2.34 -1.11
C PHE A 144 -4.00 -1.36 -2.12
N SER A 145 -4.62 -0.19 -2.31
CA SER A 145 -4.09 0.85 -3.20
C SER A 145 -2.74 1.42 -2.72
N LEU A 146 -2.59 1.65 -1.41
CA LEU A 146 -1.34 2.10 -0.79
C LEU A 146 -0.20 1.12 -1.09
N VAL A 147 -0.42 -0.16 -0.80
CA VAL A 147 0.61 -1.19 -0.96
C VAL A 147 1.00 -1.35 -2.43
N LEU A 148 0.02 -1.39 -3.35
CA LEU A 148 0.33 -1.44 -4.77
C LEU A 148 1.16 -0.23 -5.20
N HIS A 149 0.74 0.98 -4.82
CA HIS A 149 1.42 2.20 -5.23
C HIS A 149 2.84 2.28 -4.70
N HIS A 150 3.01 2.14 -3.39
CA HIS A 150 4.28 2.33 -2.71
C HIS A 150 5.25 1.20 -3.05
N LEU A 151 4.83 -0.06 -3.00
CA LEU A 151 5.73 -1.17 -3.36
C LEU A 151 6.07 -1.17 -4.85
N SER A 152 5.10 -0.97 -5.76
CA SER A 152 5.41 -0.91 -7.20
C SER A 152 6.37 0.25 -7.49
N SER A 153 6.14 1.41 -6.89
CA SER A 153 7.06 2.54 -7.01
C SER A 153 8.43 2.22 -6.44
N PHE A 154 8.51 1.65 -5.25
CA PHE A 154 9.78 1.33 -4.61
C PHE A 154 10.60 0.30 -5.40
N ILE A 155 9.94 -0.77 -5.88
CA ILE A 155 10.60 -1.87 -6.61
C ILE A 155 11.05 -1.44 -8.00
N PHE A 156 10.22 -0.66 -8.71
CA PHE A 156 10.42 -0.37 -10.13
C PHE A 156 10.80 1.08 -10.44
N SER A 157 10.93 1.96 -9.44
CA SER A 157 11.55 3.26 -9.69
C SER A 157 13.05 3.06 -9.85
N ASN A 158 13.61 3.65 -10.91
CA ASN A 158 14.99 3.51 -11.37
C ASN A 158 16.04 4.15 -10.41
N VAL A 159 15.73 4.24 -9.12
CA VAL A 159 16.62 4.82 -8.11
C VAL A 159 17.63 3.75 -7.74
N ALA A 160 18.90 4.04 -8.02
CA ALA A 160 20.03 3.19 -7.72
C ALA A 160 19.97 2.68 -6.28
N GLY A 161 19.87 1.35 -6.13
CA GLY A 161 20.05 0.65 -4.86
C GLY A 161 18.74 0.15 -4.25
N ILE A 162 18.27 -1.02 -4.70
CA ILE A 162 17.48 -1.89 -3.82
C ILE A 162 18.40 -2.22 -2.63
N CYS A 163 18.08 -1.74 -1.43
CA CYS A 163 18.88 -2.09 -0.25
C CYS A 163 18.80 -3.61 0.01
N SER A 164 19.85 -4.20 0.58
CA SER A 164 19.95 -5.66 0.76
C SER A 164 18.78 -6.25 1.54
N HIS A 165 18.20 -5.49 2.48
CA HIS A 165 17.02 -5.91 3.26
C HIS A 165 15.74 -5.98 2.40
N CYS A 166 15.52 -4.99 1.54
CA CYS A 166 14.39 -4.98 0.61
C CYS A 166 14.52 -6.06 -0.47
N ALA A 167 15.74 -6.35 -0.93
CA ALA A 167 16.00 -7.47 -1.84
C ALA A 167 15.59 -8.81 -1.18
N VAL A 168 15.93 -9.02 0.09
CA VAL A 168 15.52 -10.21 0.86
C VAL A 168 13.99 -10.28 1.01
N ASN A 169 13.31 -9.16 1.27
CA ASN A 169 11.85 -9.15 1.39
C ASN A 169 11.11 -9.34 0.06
N LEU A 170 11.68 -8.88 -1.06
CA LEU A 170 11.18 -9.18 -2.41
C LEU A 170 11.44 -10.64 -2.79
N GLN A 171 12.60 -11.19 -2.40
CA GLN A 171 12.86 -12.61 -2.51
C GLN A 171 11.89 -13.42 -1.66
N ASN A 172 11.55 -12.99 -0.44
CA ASN A 172 10.52 -13.61 0.40
C ASN A 172 9.12 -13.50 -0.21
N LEU A 173 8.78 -12.38 -0.86
CA LEU A 173 7.53 -12.19 -1.60
C LEU A 173 7.45 -13.13 -2.82
N CYS A 174 8.53 -13.22 -3.60
CA CYS A 174 8.72 -14.21 -4.68
C CYS A 174 8.61 -15.65 -4.12
N TYR A 175 9.22 -15.94 -2.99
CA TYR A 175 9.26 -17.26 -2.36
C TYR A 175 7.87 -17.70 -1.86
N VAL A 176 7.14 -16.83 -1.16
CA VAL A 176 5.80 -17.12 -0.63
C VAL A 176 4.79 -17.32 -1.75
N THR A 177 4.84 -16.50 -2.81
CA THR A 177 3.98 -16.67 -3.99
C THR A 177 4.32 -17.95 -4.79
N THR A 178 5.56 -18.43 -4.69
CA THR A 178 6.04 -19.66 -5.35
C THR A 178 5.73 -20.93 -4.55
N LEU A 179 6.02 -20.97 -3.25
CA LEU A 179 5.76 -22.13 -2.38
C LEU A 179 4.28 -22.47 -2.22
N ALA A 180 3.43 -21.46 -2.29
CA ALA A 180 1.99 -21.65 -2.29
C ALA A 180 1.52 -22.50 -3.51
N ASN A 181 2.39 -22.73 -4.51
CA ASN A 181 2.18 -23.67 -5.61
C ASN A 181 2.89 -25.03 -5.49
N SER A 182 3.82 -25.26 -4.55
CA SER A 182 4.70 -26.46 -4.58
C SER A 182 4.66 -27.38 -3.36
N THR A 183 3.93 -27.08 -2.28
CA THR A 183 3.85 -27.98 -1.12
C THR A 183 2.42 -28.23 -0.63
N THR A 184 1.87 -29.36 -1.06
CA THR A 184 0.92 -30.17 -0.31
C THR A 184 1.51 -30.52 1.06
N ARG A 185 1.16 -29.79 2.14
CA ARG A 185 1.04 -30.30 3.54
C ARG A 185 0.62 -29.29 4.63
N GLN A 186 -0.31 -28.37 4.34
CA GLN A 186 -1.22 -27.88 5.38
C GLN A 186 -2.46 -27.27 4.70
N ALA A 187 -3.44 -28.14 4.47
CA ALA A 187 -4.44 -27.99 3.41
C ALA A 187 -5.52 -26.91 3.62
N ASN A 188 -5.53 -26.13 4.72
CA ASN A 188 -6.64 -25.21 5.00
C ASN A 188 -6.26 -23.71 5.11
N VAL A 189 -4.98 -23.34 5.08
CA VAL A 189 -4.55 -21.92 5.20
C VAL A 189 -3.90 -21.38 3.92
N CYS A 190 -3.30 -22.22 3.06
CA CYS A 190 -2.35 -21.74 2.06
C CYS A 190 -2.84 -21.68 0.59
N ILE A 191 -4.02 -22.22 0.27
CA ILE A 191 -4.55 -22.19 -1.12
C ILE A 191 -5.10 -20.80 -1.48
N CYS A 192 -5.70 -20.11 -0.50
CA CYS A 192 -6.14 -18.72 -0.67
C CYS A 192 -4.95 -17.77 -0.82
N ALA A 193 -3.84 -18.00 -0.13
CA ALA A 193 -2.62 -17.20 -0.28
C ALA A 193 -1.96 -17.41 -1.66
N ALA A 194 -1.97 -18.64 -2.19
CA ALA A 194 -1.45 -18.95 -3.53
C ALA A 194 -2.19 -18.22 -4.66
N THR A 195 -3.52 -18.28 -4.63
CA THR A 195 -4.39 -17.69 -5.66
C THR A 195 -4.53 -16.18 -5.49
N CYS A 196 -4.55 -15.68 -4.26
CA CYS A 196 -4.58 -14.25 -3.97
C CYS A 196 -3.22 -13.57 -4.25
N GLY A 197 -2.11 -14.24 -3.92
CA GLY A 197 -0.75 -13.72 -4.07
C GLY A 197 -0.32 -13.53 -5.53
N GLN A 198 -0.68 -14.45 -6.43
CA GLN A 198 -0.42 -14.31 -7.87
C GLN A 198 -1.19 -13.11 -8.46
N GLY A 199 -2.46 -12.95 -8.10
CA GLY A 199 -3.26 -11.79 -8.52
C GLY A 199 -2.70 -10.45 -8.03
N MET A 200 -2.16 -10.41 -6.80
CA MET A 200 -1.50 -9.20 -6.30
C MET A 200 -0.19 -8.89 -7.03
N LEU A 201 0.63 -9.90 -7.33
CA LEU A 201 1.91 -9.69 -8.01
C LEU A 201 1.72 -9.23 -9.46
N VAL A 202 0.73 -9.79 -10.17
CA VAL A 202 0.30 -9.29 -11.49
C VAL A 202 -0.15 -7.83 -11.39
N LYS A 203 -0.99 -7.48 -10.42
CA LYS A 203 -1.45 -6.10 -10.20
C LYS A 203 -0.31 -5.14 -9.83
N LEU A 204 0.74 -5.61 -9.15
CA LEU A 204 1.91 -4.82 -8.78
C LEU A 204 2.80 -4.51 -10.01
N ILE A 205 2.99 -5.49 -10.88
CA ILE A 205 3.78 -5.32 -12.12
C ILE A 205 3.03 -4.42 -13.10
N CYS A 206 1.75 -4.69 -13.30
CA CYS A 206 0.85 -3.92 -14.16
C CYS A 206 0.27 -2.67 -13.47
N TYR A 207 0.88 -2.23 -12.36
CA TYR A 207 0.40 -1.05 -11.65
C TYR A 207 0.72 0.22 -12.44
N GLU A 208 -0.32 0.93 -12.85
CA GLU A 208 -0.21 2.27 -13.43
C GLU A 208 -0.33 3.33 -12.33
N LYS A 209 0.67 4.22 -12.24
CA LYS A 209 0.56 5.36 -11.33
C LYS A 209 -0.55 6.29 -11.81
N PRO A 210 -1.45 6.75 -10.92
CA PRO A 210 -2.40 7.81 -11.25
C PRO A 210 -1.61 9.03 -11.75
N ASN A 211 -1.92 9.50 -12.96
CA ASN A 211 -1.30 10.63 -13.68
C ASN A 211 -0.02 10.35 -14.51
N MET A 212 0.43 9.09 -14.64
CA MET A 212 1.41 8.72 -15.68
C MET A 212 0.72 8.31 -16.99
N SER A 213 1.43 8.46 -18.11
CA SER A 213 1.00 7.94 -19.42
C SER A 213 0.66 6.45 -19.33
N LEU A 214 -0.34 5.99 -20.10
CA LEU A 214 -0.74 4.58 -20.24
C LEU A 214 0.47 3.65 -20.22
N GLN A 215 0.45 2.66 -19.33
CA GLN A 215 1.56 1.75 -19.18
C GLN A 215 1.66 0.88 -20.44
N THR A 216 2.75 1.06 -21.18
CA THR A 216 3.00 0.26 -22.37
C THR A 216 3.45 -1.14 -21.97
N TRP A 217 3.13 -2.15 -22.80
CA TRP A 217 3.65 -3.51 -22.63
C TRP A 217 5.18 -3.53 -22.45
N SER A 218 5.90 -2.63 -23.12
CA SER A 218 7.35 -2.47 -22.95
C SER A 218 7.75 -2.11 -21.50
N GLN A 219 6.95 -1.32 -20.78
CA GLN A 219 7.21 -1.00 -19.37
C GLN A 219 6.92 -2.21 -18.47
N VAL A 220 5.86 -2.97 -18.75
CA VAL A 220 5.53 -4.22 -18.05
C VAL A 220 6.67 -5.24 -18.23
N GLU A 221 7.18 -5.38 -19.45
CA GLU A 221 8.29 -6.29 -19.78
C GLU A 221 9.59 -5.90 -19.07
N LYS A 222 9.92 -4.60 -19.00
CA LYS A 222 11.06 -4.10 -18.22
C LYS A 222 10.94 -4.44 -16.73
N ARG A 223 9.77 -4.26 -16.13
CA ARG A 223 9.51 -4.61 -14.73
C ARG A 223 9.62 -6.11 -14.48
N LEU A 224 9.13 -6.92 -15.42
CA LEU A 224 9.26 -8.37 -15.36
C LEU A 224 10.74 -8.81 -15.43
N GLN A 225 11.54 -8.15 -16.26
CA GLN A 225 12.97 -8.40 -16.38
C GLN A 225 13.72 -8.04 -15.09
N GLN A 226 13.43 -6.89 -14.48
CA GLN A 226 13.98 -6.52 -13.17
C GLN A 226 13.62 -7.56 -12.10
N LEU A 227 12.39 -8.09 -12.11
CA LEU A 227 11.99 -9.14 -11.17
C LEU A 227 12.74 -10.46 -11.42
N LYS A 228 13.03 -10.81 -12.68
CA LYS A 228 13.84 -11.98 -13.05
C LYS A 228 15.25 -11.88 -12.44
N GLU A 229 15.85 -10.69 -12.49
CA GLU A 229 17.18 -10.40 -11.93
C GLU A 229 17.18 -10.45 -10.38
N ILE A 230 16.14 -9.91 -9.74
CA ILE A 230 16.03 -9.93 -8.27
C ILE A 230 15.78 -11.35 -7.73
N CYS A 231 15.03 -12.16 -8.47
CA CYS A 231 14.63 -13.51 -8.07
C CYS A 231 15.48 -14.61 -8.75
N GLU A 232 16.77 -14.36 -8.98
CA GLU A 232 17.77 -15.34 -9.46
C GLU A 232 17.68 -16.65 -8.63
N GLY A 233 17.08 -17.69 -9.22
CA GLY A 233 16.79 -18.97 -8.55
C GLY A 233 15.33 -19.45 -8.69
N TYR A 234 14.39 -18.58 -9.06
CA TYR A 234 12.94 -18.89 -9.11
C TYR A 234 12.36 -18.86 -10.53
N VAL A 235 13.12 -19.36 -11.51
CA VAL A 235 12.81 -19.27 -12.96
C VAL A 235 11.44 -19.85 -13.34
N SER A 236 11.00 -20.93 -12.68
CA SER A 236 9.70 -21.58 -12.97
C SER A 236 8.50 -20.73 -12.54
N ALA A 237 8.61 -20.00 -11.44
CA ALA A 237 7.55 -19.13 -10.92
C ALA A 237 7.38 -17.89 -11.80
N VAL A 238 8.49 -17.30 -12.22
CA VAL A 238 8.47 -16.11 -13.08
C VAL A 238 7.88 -16.44 -14.45
N LYS A 239 8.14 -17.63 -15.02
CA LYS A 239 7.49 -18.10 -16.26
C LYS A 239 5.97 -18.23 -16.12
N LYS A 240 5.47 -18.75 -14.99
CA LYS A 240 4.02 -18.85 -14.73
C LYS A 240 3.38 -17.47 -14.61
N LEU A 241 4.07 -16.53 -13.94
CA LEU A 241 3.64 -15.15 -13.81
C LEU A 241 3.57 -14.45 -15.17
N GLU A 242 4.60 -14.62 -16.00
CA GLU A 242 4.66 -14.10 -17.36
C GLU A 242 3.49 -14.59 -18.23
N SER A 243 3.15 -15.88 -18.13
CA SER A 243 1.96 -16.43 -18.79
C SER A 243 0.67 -15.77 -18.30
N CYS A 244 0.50 -15.58 -16.98
CA CYS A 244 -0.69 -14.94 -16.42
C CYS A 244 -0.83 -13.47 -16.85
N ILE A 245 0.28 -12.73 -16.88
CA ILE A 245 0.31 -11.33 -17.33
C ILE A 245 -0.06 -11.26 -18.82
N THR A 246 0.52 -12.13 -19.63
CA THR A 246 0.25 -12.20 -21.09
C THR A 246 -1.22 -12.49 -21.36
N THR A 247 -1.82 -13.47 -20.69
CA THR A 247 -3.27 -13.74 -20.81
C THR A 247 -4.11 -12.54 -20.38
N THR A 248 -3.77 -11.90 -19.26
CA THR A 248 -4.51 -10.73 -18.75
C THR A 248 -4.44 -9.55 -19.72
N TYR A 249 -3.29 -9.30 -20.35
CA TYR A 249 -3.11 -8.19 -21.29
C TYR A 249 -3.79 -8.45 -22.64
N LEU A 250 -3.72 -9.69 -23.15
CA LEU A 250 -4.44 -10.12 -24.36
C LEU A 250 -5.96 -10.03 -24.18
N ASP A 251 -6.48 -10.44 -23.02
CA ASP A 251 -7.91 -10.33 -22.69
C ASP A 251 -8.40 -8.89 -22.48
N SER A 252 -7.47 -7.96 -22.23
CA SER A 252 -7.76 -6.53 -22.08
C SER A 252 -7.83 -5.85 -23.45
N ASN A 253 -6.98 -6.26 -24.40
CA ASN A 253 -6.98 -5.75 -25.77
C ASN A 253 -8.12 -6.31 -26.63
N SER A 254 -8.57 -7.55 -26.38
CA SER A 254 -9.72 -8.13 -27.09
C SER A 254 -11.09 -7.54 -26.70
N ARG A 255 -11.17 -6.88 -25.54
CA ARG A 255 -12.38 -6.17 -25.06
C ARG A 255 -12.48 -4.72 -25.53
N ASN A 256 -11.45 -4.20 -26.20
CA ASN A 256 -11.38 -2.84 -26.74
C ASN A 256 -11.47 -2.80 -28.28
N LEU A 257 -11.85 -3.92 -28.91
CA LEU A 257 -12.19 -4.10 -30.32
C LEU A 257 -13.66 -4.50 -30.44
#